data_AF-A0A034VQG2-F1
#
_entry.id   AF-A0A034VQG2-F1
#
_cell.length_a   1.000
_cell.length_b   1.000
_cell.length_c   1.000
_cell.angle_alpha   90.00
_cell.angle_beta   90.00
_cell.angle_gamma   90.00
#
_symmetry.space_group_name_H-M   'P 1'
#
loop_
_entity.id
_entity.type
_entity.pdbx_description
1 polymer ?
#
loop_
_entity_poly.entity_id
_entity_poly.type
_entity_poly.pdbx_seq_one_letter_code
_entity_poly.pdbx_strand_id
1 'polypeptide(L)'
;MLANLRLTLRNLAALLCLVAQAQATYKLQERYSWTELDFAFPNPGLKQQALASGDYIPQNGLPVGVEHWGNRLFVTVPRWRDGIPATLTYINMDHSVTGSPELIPYPDWRSNTAGDCANSITTAYRIKADECGRLWVLDTGTVGIGNTTTNPCPYAVNVYDLQTNTRIRHYELRADDTNANTFIANIVVDIGKSCDDAFAYFSDELGYGLVVYSWEQNKSWRFSAHSYFFPDPLRGDFNIAGLNFQWGEEGIFGMSLSPIRSDGYRTMFFSPLASHRQFAVSTRILRDESRVEDSFHDFVVLDERGPNSHTTSRVMSDDGIELFNLIDQNAVGCWHSSMPYQPQFHGVVDRDDVGLVFPADVKIDENKNVWVLSDRMPVFLISDLDYNDVNFRIYTAPLSTLIENTVCDIRNNAYGPSLFRQADVPNVAPSSRNYLTPVVGTGYSGTDLAKAYVFNNGMSYEIGSGGPHLFPRYSENLKNTVTTRNSDWWARH
;
A
#
# COMPACT_ATOMS: atom_id res chain seq x y z
N MET A 1 54.41 -31.82 30.54
CA MET A 1 54.16 -30.96 29.36
C MET A 1 53.15 -31.54 28.35
N LEU A 2 53.14 -32.84 28.07
CA LEU A 2 52.23 -33.46 27.08
C LEU A 2 50.74 -33.56 27.51
N ALA A 3 50.44 -33.56 28.80
CA ALA A 3 49.05 -33.65 29.31
C ALA A 3 48.27 -32.32 29.19
N ASN A 4 48.94 -31.18 29.37
CA ASN A 4 48.32 -29.86 29.28
C ASN A 4 48.01 -29.42 27.84
N LEU A 5 48.72 -29.98 26.85
CA LEU A 5 48.47 -29.70 25.43
C LEU A 5 47.23 -30.44 24.89
N ARG A 6 46.88 -31.59 25.47
CA ARG A 6 45.69 -32.37 25.08
C ARG A 6 44.38 -31.79 25.63
N LEU A 7 44.43 -31.12 26.78
CA LEU A 7 43.27 -30.45 27.38
C LEU A 7 42.92 -29.16 26.63
N THR A 8 43.91 -28.40 26.17
CA THR A 8 43.71 -27.17 25.39
C THR A 8 43.17 -27.45 23.98
N LEU A 9 43.62 -28.53 23.32
CA LEU A 9 43.10 -28.94 22.01
C LEU A 9 41.65 -29.46 22.06
N ARG A 10 41.25 -30.17 23.12
CA ARG A 10 39.85 -30.60 23.31
C ARG A 10 38.91 -29.43 23.60
N ASN A 11 39.36 -28.45 24.38
CA ASN A 11 38.58 -27.25 24.65
C ASN A 11 38.50 -26.32 23.43
N LEU A 12 39.53 -26.25 22.58
CA LEU A 12 39.45 -25.53 21.30
C LEU A 12 38.48 -26.19 20.32
N ALA A 13 38.46 -27.53 20.23
CA ALA A 13 37.53 -28.25 19.36
C ALA A 13 36.06 -28.14 19.84
N ALA A 14 35.84 -28.11 21.16
CA ALA A 14 34.52 -27.84 21.75
C ALA A 14 34.08 -26.39 21.56
N LEU A 15 35.00 -25.42 21.61
CA LEU A 15 34.71 -24.01 21.29
C LEU A 15 34.46 -23.79 19.80
N LEU A 16 35.18 -24.49 18.91
CA LEU A 16 34.97 -24.47 17.46
C LEU A 16 33.66 -25.15 17.02
N CYS A 17 33.14 -26.11 17.80
CA CYS A 17 31.81 -26.68 17.57
C CYS A 17 30.66 -25.82 18.15
N LEU A 18 30.95 -24.86 19.04
CA LEU A 18 29.98 -23.91 19.60
C LEU A 18 29.88 -22.61 18.81
N VAL A 19 30.73 -22.44 17.79
CA VAL A 19 30.55 -21.43 16.73
C VAL A 19 30.05 -22.14 15.47
N ALA A 20 28.99 -22.96 15.61
CA ALA A 20 28.04 -23.03 14.53
C ALA A 20 27.43 -21.63 14.47
N GLN A 21 27.93 -20.81 13.52
CA GLN A 21 27.25 -19.58 13.16
C GLN A 21 25.80 -19.98 12.93
N ALA A 22 24.90 -19.55 13.82
CA ALA A 22 23.50 -19.47 13.49
C ALA A 22 23.44 -18.42 12.38
N GLN A 23 23.75 -18.83 11.14
CA GLN A 23 23.31 -18.09 9.98
C GLN A 23 21.80 -18.13 10.12
N ALA A 24 21.21 -16.97 10.46
CA ALA A 24 19.79 -16.79 10.35
C ALA A 24 19.42 -17.26 8.94
N THR A 25 18.73 -18.39 8.86
CA THR A 25 18.38 -18.97 7.58
C THR A 25 17.26 -18.10 7.04
N TYR A 26 17.58 -17.21 6.09
CA TYR A 26 16.58 -16.43 5.37
C TYR A 26 15.58 -17.41 4.77
N LYS A 27 14.30 -17.20 5.06
CA LYS A 27 13.24 -18.10 4.60
C LYS A 27 12.78 -17.71 3.20
N LEU A 28 12.64 -16.42 2.95
CA LEU A 28 12.44 -15.82 1.64
C LEU A 28 13.67 -16.08 0.77
N GLN A 29 13.44 -16.71 -0.38
CA GLN A 29 14.48 -16.97 -1.36
C GLN A 29 14.41 -15.92 -2.45
N GLU A 30 15.54 -15.27 -2.75
CA GLU A 30 15.61 -14.34 -3.88
C GLU A 30 15.32 -15.11 -5.17
N ARG A 31 14.34 -14.61 -5.93
CA ARG A 31 13.96 -15.18 -7.21
C ARG A 31 14.49 -14.35 -8.36
N TYR A 32 14.29 -13.04 -8.29
CA TYR A 32 14.74 -12.09 -9.31
C TYR A 32 15.36 -10.86 -8.67
N SER A 33 16.31 -10.26 -9.37
CA SER A 33 17.02 -9.07 -8.89
C SER A 33 17.51 -8.21 -10.04
N TRP A 34 17.57 -6.90 -9.84
CA TRP A 34 18.02 -5.93 -10.84
C TRP A 34 18.86 -4.81 -10.19
N THR A 35 19.92 -4.40 -10.88
CA THR A 35 20.58 -3.12 -10.63
C THR A 35 19.77 -1.99 -11.26
N GLU A 36 19.32 -2.19 -12.50
CA GLU A 36 18.39 -1.36 -13.27
C GLU A 36 17.40 -2.26 -14.03
N LEU A 37 16.19 -1.76 -14.29
CA LEU A 37 15.17 -2.51 -15.01
C LEU A 37 15.44 -2.51 -16.52
N ASP A 38 15.12 -3.63 -17.17
CA ASP A 38 15.18 -3.79 -18.61
C ASP A 38 13.84 -4.26 -19.18
N PHE A 39 13.57 -3.98 -20.45
CA PHE A 39 12.31 -4.29 -21.12
C PHE A 39 12.55 -5.10 -22.39
N ALA A 40 11.64 -6.04 -22.67
CA ALA A 40 11.73 -6.96 -23.80
C ALA A 40 11.34 -6.27 -25.13
N PHE A 41 12.17 -5.34 -25.60
CA PHE A 41 11.96 -4.62 -26.85
C PHE A 41 11.89 -5.60 -28.04
N PRO A 42 11.04 -5.34 -29.07
CA PRO A 42 10.88 -6.28 -30.18
C PRO A 42 12.17 -6.58 -30.95
N ASN A 43 13.14 -5.66 -30.93
CA ASN A 43 14.49 -5.87 -31.44
C ASN A 43 15.48 -4.85 -30.84
N PRO A 44 16.80 -5.12 -30.92
CA PRO A 44 17.82 -4.22 -30.38
C PRO A 44 17.84 -2.82 -31.00
N GLY A 45 17.45 -2.67 -32.26
CA GLY A 45 17.41 -1.36 -32.93
C GLY A 45 16.38 -0.43 -32.31
N LEU A 46 15.19 -0.94 -32.00
CA LEU A 46 14.15 -0.18 -31.31
C LEU A 46 14.55 0.18 -29.87
N LYS A 47 15.24 -0.72 -29.17
CA LYS A 47 15.80 -0.43 -27.84
C LYS A 47 16.80 0.74 -27.90
N GLN A 48 17.72 0.71 -28.87
CA GLN A 48 18.69 1.80 -29.05
C GLN A 48 18.03 3.12 -29.45
N GLN A 49 16.97 3.08 -30.25
CA GLN A 49 16.20 4.28 -30.57
C GLN A 49 15.49 4.84 -29.33
N ALA A 50 14.89 3.99 -28.50
CA ALA A 50 14.23 4.41 -27.26
C ALA A 50 15.23 5.02 -26.26
N LEU A 51 16.41 4.41 -26.12
CA LEU A 51 17.52 4.95 -25.33
C LEU A 51 17.98 6.32 -25.85
N ALA A 52 18.13 6.46 -27.17
CA ALA A 52 18.61 7.70 -27.79
C ALA A 52 17.59 8.85 -27.75
N SER A 53 16.29 8.53 -27.76
CA SER A 53 15.21 9.51 -27.71
C SER A 53 14.81 9.92 -26.29
N GLY A 54 15.17 9.11 -25.29
CA GLY A 54 14.72 9.27 -23.91
C GLY A 54 13.38 8.59 -23.60
N ASP A 55 12.79 7.88 -24.57
CA ASP A 55 11.59 7.05 -24.36
C ASP A 55 11.87 5.85 -23.43
N TYR A 56 13.15 5.50 -23.25
CA TYR A 56 13.61 4.54 -22.26
C TYR A 56 14.85 5.07 -21.52
N ILE A 57 14.73 5.25 -20.20
CA ILE A 57 15.83 5.63 -19.31
C ILE A 57 15.89 4.57 -18.19
N PRO A 58 16.83 3.60 -18.25
CA PRO A 58 16.89 2.48 -17.30
C PRO A 58 16.88 2.91 -15.82
N GLN A 59 17.58 3.99 -15.50
CA GLN A 59 17.76 4.52 -14.14
C GLN A 59 16.52 5.25 -13.59
N ASN A 60 15.47 5.40 -14.40
CA ASN A 60 14.23 6.05 -13.97
C ASN A 60 13.15 5.05 -13.55
N GLY A 61 13.34 3.76 -13.81
CA GLY A 61 12.39 2.71 -13.46
C GLY A 61 12.52 2.26 -12.01
N LEU A 62 11.41 2.29 -11.28
CA LEU A 62 11.27 1.66 -9.97
C LEU A 62 10.08 0.69 -10.01
N PRO A 63 10.27 -0.61 -9.79
CA PRO A 63 9.16 -1.55 -9.70
C PRO A 63 8.48 -1.40 -8.34
N VAL A 64 7.15 -1.33 -8.31
CA VAL A 64 6.42 -1.14 -7.03
C VAL A 64 5.43 -2.25 -6.72
N GLY A 65 4.79 -2.87 -7.72
CA GLY A 65 3.78 -3.92 -7.50
C GLY A 65 4.22 -5.26 -8.06
N VAL A 66 3.77 -6.35 -7.40
CA VAL A 66 3.95 -7.72 -7.87
C VAL A 66 2.63 -8.49 -7.80
N GLU A 67 2.39 -9.39 -8.74
CA GLU A 67 1.25 -10.32 -8.67
C GLU A 67 1.54 -11.59 -9.46
N HIS A 68 1.19 -12.75 -8.90
CA HIS A 68 1.41 -14.05 -9.54
C HIS A 68 0.13 -14.54 -10.22
N TRP A 69 0.27 -15.11 -11.41
CA TRP A 69 -0.79 -15.91 -12.04
C TRP A 69 -0.22 -16.92 -13.05
N GLY A 70 -0.37 -18.21 -12.76
CA GLY A 70 0.08 -19.27 -13.66
C GLY A 70 1.60 -19.22 -13.90
N ASN A 71 2.02 -18.97 -15.14
CA ASN A 71 3.44 -18.84 -15.51
C ASN A 71 3.92 -17.38 -15.59
N ARG A 72 3.12 -16.43 -15.11
CA ARG A 72 3.43 -14.99 -15.18
C ARG A 72 3.56 -14.40 -13.79
N LEU A 73 4.64 -13.67 -13.61
CA LEU A 73 4.80 -12.78 -12.47
C LEU A 73 4.70 -11.35 -12.97
N PHE A 74 3.56 -10.71 -12.74
CA PHE A 74 3.35 -9.32 -13.10
C PHE A 74 4.20 -8.40 -12.23
N VAL A 75 4.74 -7.37 -12.86
CA VAL A 75 5.54 -6.31 -12.22
C VAL A 75 5.06 -4.97 -12.77
N THR A 76 4.78 -4.02 -11.89
CA THR A 76 4.39 -2.66 -12.30
C THR A 76 5.50 -1.65 -12.06
N VAL A 77 5.62 -0.71 -13.00
CA VAL A 77 6.63 0.35 -12.99
C VAL A 77 5.90 1.68 -13.19
N PRO A 78 5.64 2.46 -12.13
CA PRO A 78 4.92 3.71 -12.24
C PRO A 78 5.72 4.75 -13.02
N ARG A 79 5.04 5.65 -13.74
CA ARG A 79 5.69 6.71 -14.53
C ARG A 79 6.03 7.94 -13.70
N TRP A 80 6.78 7.76 -12.60
CA TRP A 80 7.21 8.86 -11.73
C TRP A 80 8.28 9.75 -12.37
N ARG A 81 9.10 9.17 -13.24
CA ARG A 81 10.12 9.84 -14.05
C ARG A 81 9.91 9.48 -15.52
N ASP A 82 10.50 10.28 -16.41
CA ASP A 82 10.44 10.03 -17.86
C ASP A 82 11.18 8.74 -18.25
N GLY A 83 10.89 8.24 -19.45
CA GLY A 83 11.60 7.09 -20.01
C GLY A 83 11.15 5.73 -19.46
N ILE A 84 9.86 5.61 -19.08
CA ILE A 84 9.22 4.35 -18.67
C ILE A 84 8.37 3.80 -19.83
N PRO A 85 8.88 2.81 -20.60
CA PRO A 85 8.23 2.37 -21.82
C PRO A 85 6.89 1.66 -21.58
N ALA A 86 6.79 0.89 -20.49
CA ALA A 86 5.57 0.18 -20.10
C ALA A 86 5.40 0.19 -18.58
N THR A 87 4.17 0.41 -18.12
CA THR A 87 3.86 0.51 -16.68
C THR A 87 3.30 -0.79 -16.12
N LEU A 88 2.63 -1.60 -16.95
CA LEU A 88 2.19 -2.94 -16.59
C LEU A 88 2.97 -3.97 -17.41
N THR A 89 3.71 -4.81 -16.70
CA THR A 89 4.59 -5.79 -17.32
C THR A 89 4.49 -7.13 -16.61
N TYR A 90 5.16 -8.15 -17.14
CA TYR A 90 5.34 -9.43 -16.48
C TYR A 90 6.66 -10.09 -16.85
N ILE A 91 7.06 -11.05 -16.02
CA ILE A 91 8.13 -12.00 -16.27
C ILE A 91 7.49 -13.32 -16.68
N ASN A 92 7.95 -13.91 -17.78
CA ASN A 92 7.57 -15.27 -18.16
C ASN A 92 8.44 -16.27 -17.37
N MET A 93 7.84 -16.92 -16.38
CA MET A 93 8.54 -17.81 -15.45
C MET A 93 8.96 -19.14 -16.08
N ASP A 94 8.38 -19.53 -17.23
CA ASP A 94 8.82 -20.72 -17.97
C ASP A 94 10.16 -20.49 -18.66
N HIS A 95 10.45 -19.22 -19.03
CA HIS A 95 11.68 -18.84 -19.74
C HIS A 95 12.75 -18.32 -18.78
N SER A 96 12.34 -17.65 -17.70
CA SER A 96 13.24 -17.02 -16.75
C SER A 96 12.97 -17.55 -15.36
N VAL A 97 13.77 -18.54 -14.96
CA VAL A 97 13.68 -19.17 -13.64
C VAL A 97 14.23 -18.21 -12.57
N THR A 98 15.33 -17.51 -12.82
CA THR A 98 15.94 -16.58 -11.84
C THR A 98 16.79 -15.52 -12.55
N GLY A 99 17.34 -14.56 -11.81
CA GLY A 99 18.24 -13.51 -12.31
C GLY A 99 17.52 -12.19 -12.61
N SER A 100 17.95 -11.50 -13.65
CA SER A 100 17.49 -10.16 -14.03
C SER A 100 16.74 -10.17 -15.37
N PRO A 101 15.57 -10.82 -15.48
CA PRO A 101 14.87 -10.92 -16.75
C PRO A 101 14.36 -9.57 -17.24
N GLU A 102 14.26 -9.43 -18.56
CA GLU A 102 13.58 -8.30 -19.20
C GLU A 102 12.08 -8.34 -18.88
N LEU A 103 11.49 -7.18 -18.61
CA LEU A 103 10.07 -7.02 -18.36
C LEU A 103 9.30 -6.98 -19.69
N ILE A 104 8.28 -7.84 -19.82
CA ILE A 104 7.45 -7.95 -21.02
C ILE A 104 6.19 -7.09 -20.81
N PRO A 105 5.91 -6.09 -21.66
CA PRO A 105 4.68 -5.29 -21.54
C PRO A 105 3.42 -6.14 -21.66
N TYR A 106 2.43 -5.85 -20.81
CA TYR A 106 1.16 -6.56 -20.79
C TYR A 106 -0.04 -5.65 -21.13
N PRO A 107 -1.02 -6.15 -21.92
CA PRO A 107 -0.93 -7.36 -22.74
C PRO A 107 0.07 -7.21 -23.90
N ASP A 108 0.37 -5.96 -24.28
CA ASP A 108 1.29 -5.59 -25.34
C ASP A 108 1.82 -4.16 -25.14
N TRP A 109 2.74 -3.77 -26.04
CA TRP A 109 3.32 -2.42 -26.09
C TRP A 109 2.28 -1.31 -26.31
N ARG A 110 1.29 -1.55 -27.18
CA ARG A 110 0.30 -0.53 -27.55
C ARG A 110 -0.58 -0.14 -26.38
N SER A 111 -0.93 -1.13 -25.55
CA SER A 111 -1.73 -0.99 -24.34
C SER A 111 -1.00 -0.29 -23.20
N ASN A 112 0.25 0.14 -23.41
CA ASN A 112 1.09 0.86 -22.45
C ASN A 112 1.48 2.26 -22.97
N THR A 113 0.74 2.87 -23.89
CA THR A 113 0.92 4.27 -24.29
C THR A 113 0.36 5.23 -23.22
N ALA A 114 1.21 6.07 -22.62
CA ALA A 114 0.76 7.09 -21.66
C ALA A 114 -0.16 8.13 -22.33
N GLY A 115 -1.28 8.47 -21.68
CA GLY A 115 -2.23 9.47 -22.18
C GLY A 115 -3.24 8.97 -23.22
N ASP A 116 -3.15 7.72 -23.71
CA ASP A 116 -4.22 7.09 -24.49
C ASP A 116 -5.26 6.45 -23.56
N CYS A 117 -6.03 7.29 -22.86
CA CYS A 117 -6.96 6.87 -21.80
C CYS A 117 -8.00 5.85 -22.29
N ALA A 118 -8.35 5.90 -23.58
CA ALA A 118 -9.38 5.05 -24.15
C ALA A 118 -8.89 3.62 -24.41
N ASN A 119 -7.62 3.42 -24.78
CA ASN A 119 -7.13 2.11 -25.25
C ASN A 119 -5.95 1.55 -24.44
N SER A 120 -5.40 2.34 -23.52
CA SER A 120 -4.14 2.06 -22.85
C SER A 120 -4.24 2.34 -21.35
N ILE A 121 -3.15 2.06 -20.64
CA ILE A 121 -2.92 2.46 -19.25
C ILE A 121 -1.74 3.43 -19.15
N THR A 122 -1.94 4.47 -18.33
CA THR A 122 -0.96 5.53 -18.09
C THR A 122 -0.03 5.21 -16.93
N THR A 123 -0.53 4.82 -15.76
CA THR A 123 0.34 4.45 -14.64
C THR A 123 -0.36 3.43 -13.76
N ALA A 124 0.29 2.28 -13.56
CA ALA A 124 -0.17 1.22 -12.68
C ALA A 124 0.73 1.13 -11.44
N TYR A 125 0.11 0.98 -10.27
CA TYR A 125 0.79 0.72 -8.99
C TYR A 125 0.52 -0.73 -8.56
N ARG A 126 -0.17 -0.97 -7.44
CA ARG A 126 -0.56 -2.33 -7.06
C ARG A 126 -1.65 -2.84 -7.98
N ILE A 127 -1.59 -4.14 -8.25
CA ILE A 127 -2.53 -4.88 -9.09
C ILE A 127 -3.04 -6.10 -8.33
N LYS A 128 -4.14 -6.69 -8.82
CA LYS A 128 -4.70 -7.91 -8.22
C LYS A 128 -5.18 -8.88 -9.27
N ALA A 129 -4.64 -10.10 -9.26
CA ALA A 129 -5.22 -11.24 -9.94
C ALA A 129 -6.26 -11.88 -9.00
N ASP A 130 -7.48 -12.07 -9.48
CA ASP A 130 -8.53 -12.75 -8.73
C ASP A 130 -8.65 -14.23 -9.09
N GLU A 131 -9.41 -14.97 -8.28
CA GLU A 131 -9.65 -16.40 -8.48
C GLU A 131 -10.49 -16.72 -9.74
N CYS A 132 -11.06 -15.70 -10.38
CA CYS A 132 -11.82 -15.83 -11.62
C CYS A 132 -10.93 -15.69 -12.87
N GLY A 133 -9.61 -15.55 -12.71
CA GLY A 133 -8.69 -15.34 -13.81
C GLY A 133 -8.78 -13.96 -14.42
N ARG A 134 -9.08 -12.94 -13.61
CA ARG A 134 -9.09 -11.53 -14.03
C ARG A 134 -7.96 -10.77 -13.35
N LEU A 135 -7.26 -9.95 -14.12
CA LEU A 135 -6.29 -8.99 -13.61
C LEU A 135 -6.92 -7.62 -13.50
N TRP A 136 -6.96 -7.10 -12.28
CA TRP A 136 -7.50 -5.80 -11.93
C TRP A 136 -6.36 -4.79 -11.79
N VAL A 137 -6.46 -3.71 -12.56
CA VAL A 137 -5.46 -2.66 -12.65
C VAL A 137 -6.18 -1.33 -12.50
N LEU A 138 -5.81 -0.56 -11.48
CA LEU A 138 -6.20 0.85 -11.45
C LEU A 138 -5.14 1.65 -12.20
N ASP A 139 -5.55 2.30 -13.28
CA ASP A 139 -4.77 3.36 -13.92
C ASP A 139 -4.99 4.65 -13.15
N THR A 140 -3.93 5.21 -12.56
CA THR A 140 -4.02 6.50 -11.87
C THR A 140 -4.12 7.67 -12.83
N GLY A 141 -3.79 7.43 -14.11
CA GLY A 141 -3.90 8.42 -15.15
C GLY A 141 -2.88 9.55 -15.05
N THR A 142 -1.88 9.41 -14.17
CA THR A 142 -0.84 10.42 -13.90
C THR A 142 0.51 10.05 -14.50
N VAL A 143 1.32 11.06 -14.82
CA VAL A 143 2.76 10.92 -15.08
C VAL A 143 3.51 11.98 -14.28
N GLY A 144 4.73 11.67 -13.82
CA GLY A 144 5.47 12.48 -12.86
C GLY A 144 5.09 12.19 -11.41
N ILE A 145 5.76 12.88 -10.48
CA ILE A 145 5.50 12.81 -9.04
C ILE A 145 5.79 14.18 -8.41
N GLY A 146 5.04 14.55 -7.37
CA GLY A 146 5.17 15.86 -6.73
C GLY A 146 4.92 17.00 -7.70
N ASN A 147 5.89 17.90 -7.86
CA ASN A 147 5.78 19.09 -8.71
C ASN A 147 5.80 18.81 -10.23
N THR A 148 6.22 17.62 -10.66
CA THR A 148 6.20 17.23 -12.08
C THR A 148 4.91 16.50 -12.47
N THR A 149 4.02 16.24 -11.51
CA THR A 149 2.79 15.49 -11.74
C THR A 149 1.90 16.18 -12.76
N THR A 150 1.55 15.47 -13.81
CA THR A 150 0.47 15.83 -14.73
C THR A 150 -0.54 14.70 -14.79
N ASN A 151 -1.79 15.06 -15.10
CA ASN A 151 -2.92 14.13 -15.13
C ASN A 151 -3.48 14.09 -16.56
N PRO A 152 -2.85 13.34 -17.49
CA PRO A 152 -3.37 13.19 -18.85
C PRO A 152 -4.67 12.37 -18.92
N CYS A 153 -4.96 11.53 -17.93
CA CYS A 153 -6.14 10.65 -17.92
C CYS A 153 -6.83 10.64 -16.55
N PRO A 154 -8.16 10.47 -16.50
CA PRO A 154 -8.85 10.22 -15.25
C PRO A 154 -8.46 8.86 -14.65
N TYR A 155 -8.70 8.68 -13.35
CA TYR A 155 -8.55 7.38 -12.70
C TYR A 155 -9.50 6.36 -13.34
N ALA A 156 -8.98 5.20 -13.73
CA ALA A 156 -9.78 4.18 -14.40
C ALA A 156 -9.43 2.75 -13.98
N VAL A 157 -10.46 1.96 -13.69
CA VAL A 157 -10.35 0.52 -13.46
C VAL A 157 -10.30 -0.19 -14.80
N ASN A 158 -9.20 -0.90 -15.06
CA ASN A 158 -9.00 -1.75 -16.22
C ASN A 158 -8.95 -3.21 -15.76
N VAL A 159 -9.81 -4.05 -16.32
CA VAL A 159 -9.85 -5.48 -15.99
C VAL A 159 -9.54 -6.29 -17.23
N TYR A 160 -8.55 -7.17 -17.12
CA TYR A 160 -8.11 -8.05 -18.20
C TYR A 160 -8.48 -9.50 -17.89
N ASP A 161 -8.97 -10.21 -18.90
CA ASP A 161 -9.07 -11.66 -18.84
C ASP A 161 -7.66 -12.24 -19.01
N LEU A 162 -7.21 -13.00 -18.00
CA LEU A 162 -5.85 -13.55 -17.99
C LEU A 162 -5.71 -14.73 -18.95
N GLN A 163 -6.78 -15.38 -19.38
CA GLN A 163 -6.71 -16.48 -20.35
C GLN A 163 -6.56 -15.95 -21.78
N THR A 164 -7.31 -14.91 -22.15
CA THR A 164 -7.29 -14.34 -23.51
C THR A 164 -6.35 -13.14 -23.65
N ASN A 165 -5.88 -12.58 -22.55
CA ASN A 165 -5.07 -11.35 -22.49
C ASN A 165 -5.79 -10.12 -23.09
N THR A 166 -7.11 -10.08 -22.97
CA THR A 166 -7.92 -8.97 -23.49
C THR A 166 -8.49 -8.15 -22.36
N ARG A 167 -8.52 -6.82 -22.53
CA ARG A 167 -9.24 -5.95 -21.60
C ARG A 167 -10.75 -6.17 -21.75
N ILE A 168 -11.37 -6.73 -20.73
CA ILE A 168 -12.81 -7.04 -20.67
C ILE A 168 -13.62 -5.95 -19.97
N ARG A 169 -12.95 -5.04 -19.24
CA ARG A 169 -13.62 -3.88 -18.65
C ARG A 169 -12.71 -2.66 -18.59
N HIS A 170 -13.32 -1.50 -18.83
CA HIS A 170 -12.76 -0.19 -18.56
C HIS A 170 -13.86 0.65 -17.90
N TYR A 171 -13.59 1.16 -16.70
CA TYR A 171 -14.49 2.01 -15.94
C TYR A 171 -13.73 3.21 -15.39
N GLU A 172 -14.09 4.40 -15.84
CA GLU A 172 -13.60 5.65 -15.28
C GLU A 172 -14.25 5.89 -13.91
N LEU A 173 -13.45 6.18 -12.88
CA LEU A 173 -13.98 6.59 -11.58
C LEU A 173 -14.78 7.87 -11.73
N ARG A 174 -15.90 7.97 -11.02
CA ARG A 174 -16.70 9.19 -11.03
C ARG A 174 -15.88 10.33 -10.45
N ALA A 175 -16.07 11.54 -10.97
CA ALA A 175 -15.42 12.73 -10.43
C ALA A 175 -15.68 12.89 -8.91
N ASP A 176 -16.90 12.58 -8.45
CA ASP A 176 -17.29 12.62 -7.02
C ASP A 176 -16.52 11.62 -6.13
N ASP A 177 -15.94 10.57 -6.73
CA ASP A 177 -15.21 9.53 -6.01
C ASP A 177 -13.71 9.86 -5.88
N THR A 178 -13.30 11.02 -6.38
CA THR A 178 -11.94 11.55 -6.31
C THR A 178 -11.98 13.00 -5.82
N ASN A 179 -10.84 13.52 -5.38
CA ASN A 179 -10.67 14.92 -5.04
C ASN A 179 -9.32 15.44 -5.55
N ALA A 180 -9.04 16.73 -5.33
CA ALA A 180 -7.85 17.39 -5.85
C ALA A 180 -6.53 16.81 -5.32
N ASN A 181 -6.56 16.11 -4.17
CA ASN A 181 -5.41 15.47 -3.56
C ASN A 181 -5.38 13.96 -3.80
N THR A 182 -6.33 13.39 -4.56
CA THR A 182 -6.43 11.94 -4.72
C THR A 182 -5.15 11.34 -5.28
N PHE A 183 -4.63 10.35 -4.57
CA PHE A 183 -3.50 9.51 -4.94
C PHE A 183 -3.78 8.08 -4.50
N ILE A 184 -3.99 7.18 -5.46
CA ILE A 184 -4.34 5.80 -5.16
C ILE A 184 -3.22 4.88 -5.61
N ALA A 185 -2.53 4.27 -4.64
CA ALA A 185 -1.45 3.34 -4.90
C ALA A 185 -1.82 1.86 -4.68
N ASN A 186 -2.92 1.56 -3.96
CA ASN A 186 -3.26 0.19 -3.56
C ASN A 186 -4.66 -0.27 -4.02
N ILE A 187 -4.78 -1.59 -4.22
CA ILE A 187 -6.01 -2.27 -4.62
C ILE A 187 -6.19 -3.56 -3.84
N VAL A 188 -7.43 -3.84 -3.43
CA VAL A 188 -7.86 -5.18 -2.99
C VAL A 188 -9.16 -5.55 -3.70
N VAL A 189 -9.28 -6.79 -4.14
CA VAL A 189 -10.46 -7.32 -4.84
C VAL A 189 -11.14 -8.36 -3.96
N ASP A 190 -12.45 -8.20 -3.78
CA ASP A 190 -13.31 -9.05 -2.97
C ASP A 190 -14.28 -9.80 -3.88
N ILE A 191 -14.02 -11.09 -4.04
CA ILE A 191 -14.93 -12.01 -4.72
C ILE A 191 -15.84 -12.63 -3.66
N GLY A 192 -17.14 -12.39 -3.82
CA GLY A 192 -18.19 -12.91 -2.97
C GLY A 192 -18.67 -14.29 -3.44
N LYS A 193 -19.95 -14.41 -3.74
CA LYS A 193 -20.57 -15.71 -4.07
C LYS A 193 -20.26 -16.21 -5.48
N SER A 194 -19.95 -15.30 -6.39
CA SER A 194 -19.65 -15.58 -7.79
C SER A 194 -18.67 -14.54 -8.33
N CYS A 195 -18.11 -14.79 -9.51
CA CYS A 195 -17.25 -13.83 -10.19
C CYS A 195 -17.95 -12.50 -10.53
N ASP A 196 -19.29 -12.49 -10.62
CA ASP A 196 -20.06 -11.27 -10.85
C ASP A 196 -20.34 -10.49 -9.55
N ASP A 197 -20.39 -11.19 -8.40
CA ASP A 197 -20.40 -10.58 -7.06
C ASP A 197 -18.98 -10.17 -6.66
N ALA A 198 -18.41 -9.23 -7.42
CA ALA A 198 -17.05 -8.74 -7.25
C ALA A 198 -17.03 -7.25 -6.92
N PHE A 199 -16.19 -6.89 -5.96
CA PHE A 199 -15.91 -5.53 -5.57
C PHE A 199 -14.41 -5.26 -5.58
N ALA A 200 -14.02 -4.06 -5.97
CA ALA A 200 -12.64 -3.58 -5.81
C ALA A 200 -12.63 -2.40 -4.83
N TYR A 201 -11.60 -2.37 -3.99
CA TYR A 201 -11.37 -1.35 -2.99
C TYR A 201 -10.04 -0.66 -3.27
N PHE A 202 -10.05 0.67 -3.23
CA PHE A 202 -8.92 1.51 -3.57
C PHE A 202 -8.64 2.49 -2.42
N SER A 203 -7.45 2.40 -1.84
CA SER A 203 -7.03 3.30 -0.76
C SER A 203 -6.48 4.59 -1.36
N ASP A 204 -7.22 5.67 -1.18
CA ASP A 204 -6.79 7.01 -1.57
C ASP A 204 -5.98 7.63 -0.43
N GLU A 205 -4.67 7.54 -0.59
CA GLU A 205 -3.64 7.84 0.41
C GLU A 205 -3.59 9.33 0.75
N LEU A 206 -3.53 10.19 -0.28
CA LEU A 206 -3.44 11.65 -0.11
C LEU A 206 -4.81 12.35 -0.15
N GLY A 207 -5.84 11.69 -0.70
CA GLY A 207 -7.22 12.17 -0.65
C GLY A 207 -7.98 11.69 0.59
N TYR A 208 -7.37 10.88 1.45
CA TYR A 208 -7.90 10.35 2.71
C TYR A 208 -9.26 9.66 2.58
N GLY A 209 -9.36 8.68 1.68
CA GLY A 209 -10.62 7.99 1.46
C GLY A 209 -10.47 6.56 0.96
N LEU A 210 -11.59 5.84 0.98
CA LEU A 210 -11.69 4.50 0.44
C LEU A 210 -12.72 4.50 -0.68
N VAL A 211 -12.26 4.29 -1.92
CA VAL A 211 -13.15 4.17 -3.08
C VAL A 211 -13.54 2.71 -3.24
N VAL A 212 -14.83 2.46 -3.42
CA VAL A 212 -15.41 1.15 -3.67
C VAL A 212 -15.92 1.13 -5.10
N TYR A 213 -15.61 0.06 -5.82
CA TYR A 213 -16.15 -0.22 -7.15
C TYR A 213 -16.91 -1.54 -7.13
N SER A 214 -18.15 -1.52 -7.60
CA SER A 214 -18.98 -2.72 -7.79
C SER A 214 -18.95 -3.17 -9.24
N TRP A 215 -18.52 -4.41 -9.48
CA TRP A 215 -18.53 -5.03 -10.81
C TRP A 215 -19.94 -5.18 -11.36
N GLU A 216 -20.86 -5.68 -10.55
CA GLU A 216 -22.25 -5.94 -10.94
C GLU A 216 -22.97 -4.64 -11.33
N GLN A 217 -22.83 -3.59 -10.51
CA GLN A 217 -23.48 -2.30 -10.78
C GLN A 217 -22.72 -1.44 -11.79
N ASN A 218 -21.46 -1.80 -12.09
CA ASN A 218 -20.52 -0.99 -12.85
C ASN A 218 -20.50 0.46 -12.35
N LYS A 219 -20.37 0.62 -11.04
CA LYS A 219 -20.50 1.89 -10.33
C LYS A 219 -19.53 1.95 -9.16
N SER A 220 -19.04 3.15 -8.88
CA SER A 220 -18.24 3.47 -7.71
C SER A 220 -18.91 4.48 -6.77
N TRP A 221 -18.44 4.44 -5.53
CA TRP A 221 -18.72 5.40 -4.46
C TRP A 221 -17.50 5.53 -3.54
N ARG A 222 -17.47 6.58 -2.72
CA ARG A 222 -16.32 6.91 -1.88
C ARG A 222 -16.70 7.12 -0.42
N PHE A 223 -16.00 6.46 0.48
CA PHE A 223 -15.97 6.80 1.91
C PHE A 223 -14.89 7.86 2.14
N SER A 224 -15.27 9.12 2.36
CA SER A 224 -14.32 10.26 2.44
C SER A 224 -14.12 10.82 3.85
N ALA A 225 -15.07 10.60 4.75
CA ALA A 225 -15.17 11.36 6.00
C ALA A 225 -14.67 10.60 7.24
N HIS A 226 -14.08 9.42 7.07
CA HIS A 226 -13.70 8.59 8.21
C HIS A 226 -12.34 9.01 8.78
N SER A 227 -12.29 9.38 10.06
CA SER A 227 -11.06 9.83 10.73
C SER A 227 -9.93 8.79 10.73
N TYR A 228 -10.25 7.51 10.53
CA TYR A 228 -9.27 6.42 10.46
C TYR A 228 -8.51 6.35 9.12
N PHE A 229 -8.90 7.14 8.13
CA PHE A 229 -8.16 7.25 6.86
C PHE A 229 -7.03 8.29 6.91
N PHE A 230 -7.01 9.13 7.95
CA PHE A 230 -6.02 10.18 8.11
C PHE A 230 -4.73 9.65 8.72
N PRO A 231 -3.57 10.25 8.39
CA PRO A 231 -2.30 9.92 9.02
C PRO A 231 -2.31 10.27 10.52
N ASP A 232 -1.51 9.53 11.30
CA ASP A 232 -1.21 9.90 12.68
C ASP A 232 -0.08 10.94 12.69
N PRO A 233 -0.34 12.18 13.16
CA PRO A 233 0.65 13.26 13.11
C PRO A 233 1.89 12.99 13.99
N LEU A 234 1.85 11.98 14.86
CA LEU A 234 2.99 11.57 15.68
C LEU A 234 3.84 10.47 15.03
N ARG A 235 3.44 9.97 13.86
CA ARG A 235 4.02 8.81 13.17
C ARG A 235 4.44 9.16 11.73
N GLY A 236 4.87 10.40 11.52
CA GLY A 236 5.37 10.87 10.23
C GLY A 236 6.88 10.74 10.03
N ASP A 237 7.64 10.32 11.05
CA ASP A 237 9.10 10.18 10.97
C ASP A 237 9.49 8.76 10.53
N PHE A 238 10.26 8.67 9.45
CA PHE A 238 10.72 7.41 8.85
C PHE A 238 12.24 7.34 8.85
N ASN A 239 12.75 6.16 9.20
CA ASN A 239 14.19 5.89 9.26
C ASN A 239 14.51 4.64 8.44
N ILE A 240 14.72 4.81 7.13
CA ILE A 240 14.84 3.72 6.16
C ILE A 240 16.07 3.91 5.30
N ALA A 241 16.82 2.84 5.03
CA ALA A 241 18.05 2.87 4.22
C ALA A 241 19.14 3.85 4.75
N GLY A 242 19.12 4.15 6.05
CA GLY A 242 20.01 5.16 6.65
C GLY A 242 19.59 6.62 6.39
N LEU A 243 18.42 6.83 5.77
CA LEU A 243 17.82 8.14 5.53
C LEU A 243 16.77 8.42 6.62
N ASN A 244 16.78 9.64 7.15
CA ASN A 244 15.71 10.15 8.01
C ASN A 244 14.91 11.19 7.24
N PHE A 245 13.59 11.01 7.14
CA PHE A 245 12.71 11.89 6.39
C PHE A 245 11.29 11.87 6.96
N GLN A 246 10.48 12.83 6.53
CA GLN A 246 9.10 13.00 6.97
C GLN A 246 8.12 12.61 5.87
N TRP A 247 7.24 11.64 6.16
CA TRP A 247 6.09 11.21 5.37
C TRP A 247 4.81 11.23 6.20
N GLY A 248 4.59 12.34 6.92
CA GLY A 248 3.45 12.51 7.82
C GLY A 248 2.10 12.77 7.15
N GLU A 249 2.06 12.91 5.83
CA GLU A 249 0.83 13.17 5.06
C GLU A 249 0.19 11.87 4.52
N GLU A 250 0.87 10.73 4.62
CA GLU A 250 0.41 9.50 3.96
C GLU A 250 -0.70 8.79 4.77
N GLY A 251 -1.92 8.90 4.25
CA GLY A 251 -3.15 8.34 4.84
C GLY A 251 -3.32 6.85 4.56
N ILE A 252 -4.59 6.40 4.49
CA ILE A 252 -4.96 5.00 4.23
C ILE A 252 -4.16 4.39 3.07
N PHE A 253 -3.51 3.25 3.33
CA PHE A 253 -2.59 2.63 2.37
C PHE A 253 -2.74 1.11 2.30
N GLY A 254 -2.23 0.39 3.32
CA GLY A 254 -2.24 -1.07 3.33
C GLY A 254 -3.65 -1.59 3.61
N MET A 255 -4.15 -2.49 2.77
CA MET A 255 -5.47 -3.11 2.92
C MET A 255 -5.39 -4.64 2.77
N SER A 256 -6.09 -5.40 3.60
CA SER A 256 -6.26 -6.86 3.46
C SER A 256 -7.70 -7.26 3.76
N LEU A 257 -8.14 -8.38 3.19
CA LEU A 257 -9.46 -8.94 3.43
C LEU A 257 -9.35 -10.25 4.21
N SER A 258 -10.16 -10.39 5.25
CA SER A 258 -10.30 -11.66 5.96
C SER A 258 -10.88 -12.77 5.06
N PRO A 259 -10.79 -14.03 5.49
CA PRO A 259 -11.67 -15.08 4.97
C PRO A 259 -13.14 -14.67 5.09
N ILE A 260 -14.00 -15.22 4.22
CA ILE A 260 -15.45 -14.99 4.28
C ILE A 260 -15.96 -15.47 5.64
N ARG A 261 -16.66 -14.59 6.34
CA ARG A 261 -17.26 -14.87 7.65
C ARG A 261 -18.63 -15.54 7.47
N SER A 262 -19.21 -15.98 8.58
CA SER A 262 -20.51 -16.65 8.62
C SER A 262 -21.68 -15.81 8.10
N ASP A 263 -21.55 -14.48 8.08
CA ASP A 263 -22.54 -13.56 7.50
C ASP A 263 -22.40 -13.40 5.97
N GLY A 264 -21.43 -14.07 5.34
CA GLY A 264 -21.16 -14.00 3.91
C GLY A 264 -20.31 -12.80 3.48
N TYR A 265 -19.79 -12.03 4.43
CA TYR A 265 -18.94 -10.87 4.18
C TYR A 265 -17.55 -11.07 4.78
N ARG A 266 -16.60 -10.27 4.33
CA ARG A 266 -15.23 -10.21 4.87
C ARG A 266 -15.07 -9.02 5.81
N THR A 267 -14.07 -9.08 6.67
CA THR A 267 -13.54 -7.90 7.35
C THR A 267 -12.42 -7.32 6.49
N MET A 268 -12.53 -6.04 6.14
CA MET A 268 -11.44 -5.25 5.57
C MET A 268 -10.59 -4.72 6.71
N PHE A 269 -9.32 -5.11 6.73
CA PHE A 269 -8.31 -4.50 7.60
C PHE A 269 -7.51 -3.47 6.82
N PHE A 270 -7.25 -2.32 7.44
CA PHE A 270 -6.47 -1.27 6.79
C PHE A 270 -5.65 -0.46 7.79
N SER A 271 -4.67 0.31 7.31
CA SER A 271 -4.09 1.39 8.09
C SER A 271 -3.62 2.55 7.22
N PRO A 272 -3.51 3.75 7.79
CA PRO A 272 -2.65 4.77 7.24
C PRO A 272 -1.19 4.30 7.16
N LEU A 273 -0.43 4.81 6.20
CA LEU A 273 1.01 4.54 6.10
C LEU A 273 1.77 5.21 7.26
N ALA A 274 1.46 6.48 7.54
CA ALA A 274 1.93 7.20 8.73
C ALA A 274 1.15 6.79 9.99
N SER A 275 1.20 5.50 10.34
CA SER A 275 0.57 4.96 11.55
C SER A 275 1.15 3.61 11.98
N HIS A 276 1.09 3.35 13.28
CA HIS A 276 1.36 2.02 13.87
C HIS A 276 0.07 1.23 14.19
N ARG A 277 -1.10 1.80 13.88
CA ARG A 277 -2.40 1.19 14.16
C ARG A 277 -2.94 0.42 12.96
N GLN A 278 -3.94 -0.39 13.23
CA GLN A 278 -4.78 -1.03 12.22
C GLN A 278 -6.23 -0.78 12.59
N PHE A 279 -7.06 -0.70 11.56
CA PHE A 279 -8.48 -0.51 11.65
C PHE A 279 -9.17 -1.63 10.90
N ALA A 280 -10.44 -1.87 11.23
CA ALA A 280 -11.23 -2.90 10.61
C ALA A 280 -12.64 -2.39 10.30
N VAL A 281 -13.22 -2.85 9.20
CA VAL A 281 -14.62 -2.59 8.86
C VAL A 281 -15.20 -3.78 8.10
N SER A 282 -16.48 -4.09 8.30
CA SER A 282 -17.13 -5.14 7.52
C SER A 282 -17.33 -4.69 6.07
N THR A 283 -17.00 -5.54 5.10
CA THR A 283 -17.33 -5.32 3.69
C THR A 283 -18.84 -5.22 3.45
N ARG A 284 -19.69 -5.73 4.36
CA ARG A 284 -21.15 -5.49 4.32
C ARG A 284 -21.49 -4.00 4.33
N ILE A 285 -20.71 -3.21 5.06
CA ILE A 285 -20.86 -1.76 5.14
C ILE A 285 -20.29 -1.11 3.88
N LEU A 286 -19.09 -1.53 3.46
CA LEU A 286 -18.42 -0.96 2.30
C LEU A 286 -19.18 -1.20 0.98
N ARG A 287 -19.85 -2.36 0.86
CA ARG A 287 -20.62 -2.75 -0.33
C ARG A 287 -21.97 -2.02 -0.45
N ASP A 288 -22.40 -1.28 0.57
CA ASP A 288 -23.66 -0.53 0.58
C ASP A 288 -23.40 0.98 0.47
N GLU A 289 -23.62 1.56 -0.71
CA GLU A 289 -23.45 3.00 -0.98
C GLU A 289 -24.23 3.89 0.00
N SER A 290 -25.39 3.44 0.50
CA SER A 290 -26.19 4.23 1.44
C SER A 290 -25.51 4.42 2.80
N ARG A 291 -24.46 3.64 3.10
CA ARG A 291 -23.69 3.69 4.35
C ARG A 291 -22.52 4.66 4.31
N VAL A 292 -22.24 5.32 3.18
CA VAL A 292 -21.09 6.24 3.03
C VAL A 292 -21.03 7.30 4.14
N GLU A 293 -22.17 7.88 4.50
CA GLU A 293 -22.26 8.97 5.49
C GLU A 293 -22.70 8.51 6.90
N ASP A 294 -23.24 7.29 7.03
CA ASP A 294 -23.88 6.80 8.27
C ASP A 294 -23.22 5.53 8.83
N SER A 295 -21.90 5.39 8.67
CA SER A 295 -21.17 4.18 9.10
C SER A 295 -20.01 4.41 10.05
N PHE A 296 -19.84 5.62 10.59
CA PHE A 296 -18.70 5.96 11.45
C PHE A 296 -18.50 4.97 12.62
N HIS A 297 -19.58 4.50 13.23
CA HIS A 297 -19.51 3.55 14.36
C HIS A 297 -19.34 2.08 13.95
N ASP A 298 -19.36 1.76 12.66
CA ASP A 298 -19.11 0.41 12.15
C ASP A 298 -17.60 0.13 11.94
N PHE A 299 -16.79 1.17 11.91
CA PHE A 299 -15.33 1.04 11.85
C PHE A 299 -14.78 0.79 13.26
N VAL A 300 -13.84 -0.15 13.34
CA VAL A 300 -13.24 -0.62 14.58
C VAL A 300 -11.76 -0.24 14.61
N VAL A 301 -11.32 0.35 15.71
CA VAL A 301 -9.91 0.59 16.00
C VAL A 301 -9.31 -0.63 16.69
N LEU A 302 -8.11 -1.04 16.26
CA LEU A 302 -7.29 -2.06 16.91
C LEU A 302 -6.14 -1.41 17.69
N ASP A 303 -5.49 -2.17 18.57
CA ASP A 303 -4.33 -1.67 19.31
C ASP A 303 -3.13 -1.40 18.38
N GLU A 304 -2.11 -0.69 18.87
CA GLU A 304 -0.87 -0.45 18.12
C GLU A 304 -0.02 -1.72 18.03
N ARG A 305 0.63 -1.92 16.88
CA ARG A 305 1.63 -3.00 16.68
C ARG A 305 2.89 -2.79 17.52
N GLY A 306 3.25 -1.55 17.82
CA GLY A 306 4.44 -1.17 18.59
C GLY A 306 5.27 -0.09 17.87
N PRO A 307 6.43 0.31 18.44
CA PRO A 307 7.34 1.23 17.75
C PRO A 307 7.91 0.62 16.46
N ASN A 308 8.29 1.47 15.49
CA ASN A 308 8.90 1.08 14.22
C ASN A 308 8.06 0.04 13.46
N SER A 309 6.76 0.32 13.30
CA SER A 309 5.80 -0.64 12.72
C SER A 309 4.91 -0.02 11.65
N HIS A 310 5.44 0.97 10.91
CA HIS A 310 4.82 1.43 9.69
C HIS A 310 4.72 0.27 8.71
N THR A 311 3.61 0.23 7.97
CA THR A 311 3.34 -0.85 7.03
C THR A 311 2.90 -0.33 5.69
N THR A 312 3.44 -0.92 4.62
CA THR A 312 2.99 -0.68 3.24
C THR A 312 1.91 -1.69 2.86
N SER A 313 2.20 -2.58 1.90
CA SER A 313 1.28 -3.61 1.44
C SER A 313 1.08 -4.70 2.49
N ARG A 314 -0.06 -5.37 2.37
CA ARG A 314 -0.47 -6.48 3.22
C ARG A 314 -1.39 -7.42 2.45
N VAL A 315 -1.46 -8.65 2.93
CA VAL A 315 -2.30 -9.71 2.35
C VAL A 315 -2.68 -10.68 3.45
N MET A 316 -3.88 -11.26 3.39
CA MET A 316 -4.31 -12.28 4.32
C MET A 316 -4.58 -13.60 3.59
N SER A 317 -4.15 -14.71 4.17
CA SER A 317 -4.43 -16.05 3.68
C SER A 317 -5.87 -16.47 3.98
N ASP A 318 -6.36 -17.50 3.29
CA ASP A 318 -7.69 -18.09 3.56
C ASP A 318 -7.81 -18.72 4.95
N ASP A 319 -6.68 -19.02 5.60
CA ASP A 319 -6.63 -19.52 6.97
C ASP A 319 -6.56 -18.37 8.00
N GLY A 320 -6.56 -17.11 7.54
CA GLY A 320 -6.60 -15.93 8.40
C GLY A 320 -5.25 -15.43 8.88
N ILE A 321 -4.15 -15.81 8.21
CA ILE A 321 -2.81 -15.28 8.49
C ILE A 321 -2.60 -14.02 7.65
N GLU A 322 -2.47 -12.88 8.31
CA GLU A 322 -2.06 -11.63 7.67
C GLU A 322 -0.54 -11.57 7.60
N LEU A 323 -0.04 -11.20 6.43
CA LEU A 323 1.33 -10.74 6.22
C LEU A 323 1.31 -9.26 5.89
N PHE A 324 2.26 -8.51 6.44
CA PHE A 324 2.40 -7.08 6.20
C PHE A 324 3.87 -6.69 6.16
N ASN A 325 4.22 -5.78 5.28
CA ASN A 325 5.59 -5.32 5.13
C ASN A 325 5.94 -4.31 6.24
N LEU A 326 7.03 -4.56 6.98
CA LEU A 326 7.53 -3.71 8.07
C LEU A 326 8.73 -2.91 7.59
N ILE A 327 8.48 -1.72 7.06
CA ILE A 327 9.49 -0.91 6.36
C ILE A 327 10.55 -0.30 7.29
N ASP A 328 10.21 -0.03 8.56
CA ASP A 328 11.20 0.44 9.55
C ASP A 328 12.17 -0.67 10.01
N GLN A 329 11.86 -1.92 9.70
CA GLN A 329 12.55 -3.10 10.23
C GLN A 329 13.23 -3.95 9.16
N ASN A 330 13.14 -3.54 7.88
CA ASN A 330 13.60 -4.33 6.74
C ASN A 330 13.05 -5.77 6.75
N ALA A 331 11.75 -5.91 7.01
CA ALA A 331 11.16 -7.20 7.37
C ALA A 331 9.75 -7.40 6.82
N VAL A 332 9.31 -8.66 6.82
CA VAL A 332 7.89 -9.02 6.63
C VAL A 332 7.35 -9.52 7.97
N GLY A 333 6.30 -8.88 8.46
CA GLY A 333 5.59 -9.23 9.66
C GLY A 333 4.43 -10.18 9.41
N CYS A 334 3.91 -10.77 10.48
CA CYS A 334 2.70 -11.58 10.45
C CYS A 334 1.82 -11.38 11.67
N TRP A 335 0.53 -11.71 11.51
CA TRP A 335 -0.46 -11.84 12.58
C TRP A 335 -1.51 -12.88 12.19
N HIS A 336 -1.96 -13.69 13.15
CA HIS A 336 -3.09 -14.60 12.92
C HIS A 336 -4.38 -13.96 13.42
N SER A 337 -5.38 -13.83 12.56
CA SER A 337 -6.63 -13.09 12.84
C SER A 337 -7.50 -13.65 13.96
N SER A 338 -7.24 -14.89 14.41
CA SER A 338 -7.87 -15.48 15.60
C SER A 338 -7.27 -15.00 16.93
N MET A 339 -6.11 -14.35 16.90
CA MET A 339 -5.41 -13.86 18.08
C MET A 339 -5.80 -12.41 18.36
N PRO A 340 -5.74 -11.95 19.62
CA PRO A 340 -5.89 -10.52 19.91
C PRO A 340 -4.90 -9.69 19.09
N TYR A 341 -5.32 -8.53 18.61
CA TYR A 341 -4.44 -7.62 17.87
C TYR A 341 -3.56 -6.85 18.85
N GLN A 342 -2.51 -7.48 19.39
CA GLN A 342 -1.61 -6.88 20.38
C GLN A 342 -0.15 -7.21 20.04
N PRO A 343 0.84 -6.37 20.43
CA PRO A 343 2.25 -6.54 20.04
C PRO A 343 2.82 -7.95 20.24
N GLN A 344 2.46 -8.64 21.33
CA GLN A 344 2.95 -9.99 21.62
C GLN A 344 2.43 -11.08 20.67
N PHE A 345 1.42 -10.79 19.86
CA PHE A 345 0.85 -11.71 18.87
C PHE A 345 1.25 -11.35 17.43
N HIS A 346 2.13 -10.35 17.27
CA HIS A 346 2.76 -10.03 16.00
C HIS A 346 4.12 -10.72 15.92
N GLY A 347 4.42 -11.33 14.78
CA GLY A 347 5.70 -11.97 14.50
C GLY A 347 6.41 -11.30 13.33
N VAL A 348 7.69 -11.61 13.18
CA VAL A 348 8.46 -11.36 11.96
C VAL A 348 8.71 -12.71 11.30
N VAL A 349 8.27 -12.87 10.04
CA VAL A 349 8.47 -14.13 9.29
C VAL A 349 9.84 -14.18 8.62
N ASP A 350 10.36 -13.03 8.22
CA ASP A 350 11.73 -12.89 7.72
C ASP A 350 12.22 -11.45 7.80
N ARG A 351 13.54 -11.27 7.83
CA ARG A 351 14.23 -9.98 7.88
C ARG A 351 15.54 -10.06 7.12
N ASP A 352 15.80 -9.05 6.29
CA ASP A 352 17.07 -8.89 5.59
C ASP A 352 17.41 -7.40 5.44
N ASP A 353 18.40 -6.93 6.19
CA ASP A 353 18.82 -5.53 6.20
C ASP A 353 19.51 -5.08 4.90
N VAL A 354 19.84 -6.01 3.99
CA VAL A 354 20.40 -5.72 2.66
C VAL A 354 19.33 -5.83 1.59
N GLY A 355 18.55 -6.91 1.66
CA GLY A 355 17.64 -7.32 0.62
C GLY A 355 16.22 -6.73 0.72
N LEU A 356 15.75 -6.51 1.95
CA LEU A 356 14.40 -6.01 2.26
C LEU A 356 14.44 -4.56 2.74
N VAL A 357 15.23 -3.69 2.11
CA VAL A 357 15.37 -2.28 2.51
C VAL A 357 14.03 -1.53 2.47
N PHE A 358 13.21 -1.78 1.45
CA PHE A 358 11.85 -1.27 1.38
C PHE A 358 10.93 -2.34 0.76
N PRO A 359 10.37 -3.25 1.58
CA PRO A 359 9.40 -4.23 1.11
C PRO A 359 8.13 -3.47 0.68
N ALA A 360 7.95 -3.33 -0.63
CA ALA A 360 6.94 -2.49 -1.24
C ALA A 360 5.61 -3.25 -1.40
N ASP A 361 5.67 -4.52 -1.79
CA ASP A 361 4.47 -5.34 -2.02
C ASP A 361 4.61 -6.76 -1.50
N VAL A 362 3.49 -7.36 -1.08
CA VAL A 362 3.40 -8.75 -0.62
C VAL A 362 2.10 -9.38 -1.10
N LYS A 363 2.21 -10.57 -1.70
CA LYS A 363 1.06 -11.34 -2.22
C LYS A 363 1.15 -12.80 -1.80
N ILE A 364 0.00 -13.46 -1.72
CA ILE A 364 -0.12 -14.91 -1.56
C ILE A 364 -0.77 -15.44 -2.83
N ASP A 365 -0.11 -16.37 -3.51
CA ASP A 365 -0.60 -16.99 -4.73
C ASP A 365 -1.55 -18.17 -4.46
N GLU A 366 -2.12 -18.72 -5.53
CA GLU A 366 -3.03 -19.86 -5.51
C GLU A 366 -2.40 -21.14 -4.91
N ASN A 367 -1.07 -21.26 -4.97
CA ASN A 367 -0.27 -22.36 -4.44
C ASN A 367 0.22 -22.10 -3.01
N LYS A 368 -0.23 -21.01 -2.37
CA LYS A 368 0.20 -20.57 -1.03
C LYS A 368 1.68 -20.21 -0.95
N ASN A 369 2.32 -19.85 -2.07
CA ASN A 369 3.60 -19.16 -2.01
C ASN A 369 3.36 -17.67 -1.77
N VAL A 370 4.25 -17.11 -0.98
CA VAL A 370 4.33 -15.69 -0.71
C VAL A 370 5.31 -15.09 -1.70
N TRP A 371 4.94 -13.98 -2.30
CA TRP A 371 5.77 -13.18 -3.19
C TRP A 371 5.99 -11.81 -2.55
N VAL A 372 7.25 -11.38 -2.41
CA VAL A 372 7.60 -10.09 -1.81
C VAL A 372 8.46 -9.32 -2.79
N LEU A 373 8.03 -8.13 -3.17
CA LEU A 373 8.84 -7.18 -3.92
C LEU A 373 9.47 -6.21 -2.93
N SER A 374 10.80 -6.14 -2.92
CA SER A 374 11.53 -5.09 -2.22
C SER A 374 12.27 -4.22 -3.22
N ASP A 375 12.17 -2.92 -3.00
CA ASP A 375 12.89 -1.92 -3.75
C ASP A 375 13.74 -1.06 -2.79
N ARG A 376 14.19 0.10 -3.27
CA ARG A 376 14.87 1.13 -2.49
C ARG A 376 14.16 2.47 -2.66
N MET A 377 12.82 2.47 -2.62
CA MET A 377 11.97 3.63 -2.93
C MET A 377 12.38 4.91 -2.20
N PRO A 378 12.66 4.92 -0.88
CA PRO A 378 13.11 6.15 -0.22
C PRO A 378 14.39 6.71 -0.85
N VAL A 379 15.38 5.85 -1.11
CA VAL A 379 16.63 6.25 -1.77
C VAL A 379 16.37 6.78 -3.17
N PHE A 380 15.50 6.12 -3.95
CA PHE A 380 15.12 6.57 -5.28
C PHE A 380 14.45 7.94 -5.29
N LEU A 381 13.64 8.27 -4.28
CA LEU A 381 12.87 9.50 -4.23
C LEU A 381 13.66 10.69 -3.68
N ILE A 382 14.52 10.48 -2.68
CA ILE A 382 15.20 11.59 -1.97
C ILE A 382 16.73 11.58 -2.07
N SER A 383 17.30 10.59 -2.75
CA SER A 383 18.74 10.43 -2.98
C SER A 383 19.00 9.79 -4.36
N ASP A 384 20.17 9.17 -4.52
CA ASP A 384 20.59 8.48 -5.74
C ASP A 384 20.83 7.00 -5.46
N LEU A 385 20.30 6.13 -6.34
CA LEU A 385 20.59 4.70 -6.29
C LEU A 385 22.02 4.43 -6.80
N ASP A 386 22.71 3.46 -6.19
CA ASP A 386 23.95 2.91 -6.72
C ASP A 386 23.63 1.79 -7.71
N TYR A 387 23.81 2.05 -9.00
CA TYR A 387 23.58 1.08 -10.07
C TYR A 387 24.71 0.04 -10.23
N ASN A 388 25.75 0.10 -9.40
CA ASN A 388 26.73 -0.99 -9.26
C ASN A 388 26.26 -2.06 -8.25
N ASP A 389 25.18 -1.80 -7.52
CA ASP A 389 24.55 -2.72 -6.57
C ASP A 389 23.12 -3.08 -7.01
N VAL A 390 22.60 -4.18 -6.48
CA VAL A 390 21.23 -4.63 -6.73
C VAL A 390 20.25 -3.75 -5.94
N ASN A 391 19.38 -3.07 -6.67
CA ASN A 391 18.42 -2.12 -6.13
C ASN A 391 17.03 -2.72 -5.93
N PHE A 392 16.63 -3.68 -6.77
CA PHE A 392 15.28 -4.25 -6.77
C PHE A 392 15.36 -5.77 -6.66
N ARG A 393 14.51 -6.38 -5.83
CA ARG A 393 14.49 -7.82 -5.60
C ARG A 393 13.06 -8.33 -5.47
N ILE A 394 12.80 -9.49 -6.03
CA ILE A 394 11.59 -10.25 -5.78
C ILE A 394 11.95 -11.57 -5.10
N TYR A 395 11.31 -11.84 -3.98
CA TYR A 395 11.48 -13.04 -3.18
C TYR A 395 10.26 -13.94 -3.24
N THR A 396 10.49 -15.23 -2.96
CA THR A 396 9.40 -16.18 -2.73
C THR A 396 9.70 -17.21 -1.66
N ALA A 397 8.65 -17.67 -0.97
CA ALA A 397 8.69 -18.84 -0.09
C ALA A 397 7.27 -19.39 0.15
N PRO A 398 7.11 -20.69 0.43
CA PRO A 398 5.83 -21.21 0.90
C PRO A 398 5.40 -20.52 2.21
N LEU A 399 4.12 -20.12 2.31
CA LEU A 399 3.57 -19.49 3.52
C LEU A 399 3.84 -20.33 4.77
N SER A 400 3.68 -21.65 4.66
CA SER A 400 3.91 -22.59 5.77
C SER A 400 5.34 -22.57 6.29
N THR A 401 6.32 -22.30 5.44
CA THR A 401 7.74 -22.18 5.80
C THR A 401 7.98 -20.84 6.48
N LEU A 402 7.43 -19.75 5.93
CA LEU A 402 7.56 -18.40 6.48
C LEU A 402 7.05 -18.31 7.93
N ILE A 403 5.89 -18.87 8.22
CA ILE A 403 5.31 -18.80 9.57
C ILE A 403 5.91 -19.80 10.55
N GLU A 404 6.64 -20.82 10.07
CA GLU A 404 7.17 -21.89 10.93
C GLU A 404 7.99 -21.30 12.10
N ASN A 405 7.75 -21.78 13.33
CA ASN A 405 8.39 -21.29 14.55
C ASN A 405 8.15 -19.79 14.86
N THR A 406 7.10 -19.19 14.30
CA THR A 406 6.62 -17.84 14.68
C THR A 406 5.34 -17.92 15.50
N VAL A 407 4.96 -16.80 16.13
CA VAL A 407 3.68 -16.67 16.87
C VAL A 407 2.44 -16.81 15.98
N CYS A 408 2.61 -16.72 14.66
CA CYS A 408 1.53 -16.80 13.68
C CYS A 408 1.24 -18.24 13.25
N ASP A 409 2.12 -19.20 13.58
CA ASP A 409 1.90 -20.61 13.29
C ASP A 409 1.11 -21.28 14.42
N ILE A 410 -0.21 -21.22 14.32
CA ILE A 410 -1.14 -21.79 15.29
C ILE A 410 -1.09 -23.33 15.37
N ARG A 411 -0.42 -24.02 14.44
CA ARG A 411 -0.21 -25.48 14.50
C ARG A 411 0.82 -25.84 15.56
N ASN A 412 1.80 -24.96 15.75
CA ASN A 412 2.82 -25.07 16.77
C ASN A 412 2.32 -24.36 18.04
N ASN A 413 1.62 -25.11 18.89
CA ASN A 413 1.10 -24.69 20.22
C ASN A 413 2.18 -24.17 21.21
N ALA A 414 3.40 -23.87 20.76
CA ALA A 414 4.44 -23.25 21.58
C ALA A 414 4.04 -21.84 22.07
N TYR A 415 3.16 -21.14 21.33
CA TYR A 415 2.71 -19.78 21.64
C TYR A 415 1.18 -19.55 21.54
N GLY A 416 0.38 -20.63 21.36
CA GLY A 416 -1.08 -20.61 21.28
C GLY A 416 -1.74 -21.60 22.26
N PRO A 417 -2.94 -21.32 22.80
CA PRO A 417 -3.26 -21.62 24.19
C PRO A 417 -3.86 -23.01 24.46
N SER A 418 -3.37 -23.65 25.53
CA SER A 418 -4.06 -24.75 26.24
C SER A 418 -5.26 -24.29 27.08
N LEU A 419 -5.84 -23.11 26.81
CA LEU A 419 -6.94 -22.52 27.59
C LEU A 419 -7.88 -21.63 26.75
N PHE A 420 -8.36 -22.07 25.58
CA PHE A 420 -9.57 -21.47 25.01
C PHE A 420 -10.53 -22.55 24.54
N ARG A 421 -11.47 -22.91 25.42
CA ARG A 421 -12.80 -23.33 24.97
C ARG A 421 -13.39 -22.18 24.16
N GLN A 422 -14.05 -22.51 23.06
CA GLN A 422 -14.94 -21.63 22.31
C GLN A 422 -15.66 -20.65 23.24
N ALA A 423 -15.19 -19.41 23.28
CA ALA A 423 -15.86 -18.28 23.89
C ALA A 423 -15.44 -17.04 23.11
N ASP A 424 -16.40 -16.55 22.31
CA ASP A 424 -16.54 -15.18 21.83
C ASP A 424 -15.39 -14.58 21.01
N VAL A 425 -15.32 -14.96 19.74
CA VAL A 425 -15.07 -13.96 18.68
C VAL A 425 -16.14 -12.87 18.86
N PRO A 426 -15.81 -11.58 18.94
CA PRO A 426 -16.80 -10.55 19.28
C PRO A 426 -17.97 -10.59 18.30
N ASN A 427 -19.12 -11.09 18.77
CA ASN A 427 -20.40 -10.71 18.24
C ASN A 427 -20.56 -9.23 18.56
N VAL A 428 -20.42 -8.37 17.55
CA VAL A 428 -20.81 -6.97 17.65
C VAL A 428 -22.33 -6.95 17.80
N ALA A 429 -22.80 -7.02 19.04
CA ALA A 429 -24.17 -6.72 19.38
C ALA A 429 -24.39 -5.20 19.25
N PRO A 430 -25.54 -4.74 18.73
CA PRO A 430 -25.82 -3.32 18.64
C PRO A 430 -25.83 -2.71 20.03
N SER A 431 -25.23 -1.53 20.16
CA SER A 431 -25.11 -0.82 21.44
C SER A 431 -26.48 -0.66 22.10
N SER A 432 -26.65 -1.30 23.25
CA SER A 432 -27.81 -1.08 24.11
C SER A 432 -27.73 0.35 24.67
N ARG A 433 -28.63 1.22 24.23
CA ARG A 433 -28.85 2.55 24.82
C ARG A 433 -29.23 2.42 26.29
N ASN A 434 -28.30 2.67 27.19
CA ASN A 434 -28.62 2.96 28.58
C ASN A 434 -28.47 4.47 28.80
N TYR A 435 -29.60 5.16 28.76
CA TYR A 435 -29.72 6.52 29.29
C TYR A 435 -29.50 6.47 30.79
N LEU A 436 -28.52 7.21 31.29
CA LEU A 436 -28.44 7.54 32.71
C LEU A 436 -29.61 8.47 33.05
N THR A 437 -30.40 8.10 34.05
CA THR A 437 -31.47 8.93 34.62
C THR A 437 -30.88 10.17 35.32
N PRO A 438 -31.44 11.38 35.16
CA PRO A 438 -30.95 12.56 35.86
C PRO A 438 -31.27 12.47 37.35
N VAL A 439 -30.25 12.68 38.19
CA VAL A 439 -30.40 12.87 39.63
C VAL A 439 -31.08 14.21 39.86
N VAL A 440 -32.27 14.18 40.49
CA VAL A 440 -33.01 15.37 40.92
C VAL A 440 -32.36 15.89 42.21
N GLY A 441 -31.65 17.02 42.11
CA GLY A 441 -31.13 17.80 43.23
C GLY A 441 -31.82 19.16 43.31
N THR A 442 -32.46 19.43 44.44
CA THR A 442 -33.29 20.60 44.75
C THR A 442 -32.48 21.89 44.92
N GLY A 443 -32.81 22.90 44.11
CA GLY A 443 -32.93 24.34 44.43
C GLY A 443 -31.76 25.10 45.06
N TYR A 444 -31.26 26.14 44.35
CA TYR A 444 -31.27 27.54 44.80
C TYR A 444 -31.10 28.48 43.59
N SER A 445 -31.74 29.65 43.68
CA SER A 445 -32.05 30.62 42.62
C SER A 445 -30.88 31.48 42.14
N GLY A 446 -30.81 31.76 40.84
CA GLY A 446 -30.01 32.85 40.26
C GLY A 446 -30.10 32.89 38.74
N THR A 447 -30.50 34.02 38.19
CA THR A 447 -30.78 34.32 36.78
C THR A 447 -29.54 34.34 35.89
N ASP A 448 -29.56 33.65 34.74
CA ASP A 448 -29.10 34.16 33.43
C ASP A 448 -29.36 33.15 32.28
N LEU A 449 -30.05 33.61 31.23
CA LEU A 449 -30.41 32.85 30.03
C LEU A 449 -29.44 33.21 28.89
N ALA A 450 -28.59 32.27 28.47
CA ALA A 450 -27.81 32.40 27.24
C ALA A 450 -28.46 31.60 26.10
N LYS A 451 -28.90 32.34 25.07
CA LYS A 451 -29.56 31.86 23.85
C LYS A 451 -28.56 31.26 22.86
N ALA A 452 -28.97 30.18 22.22
CA ALA A 452 -28.33 29.59 21.05
C ALA A 452 -28.31 30.56 19.86
N TYR A 453 -27.19 30.62 19.13
CA TYR A 453 -27.10 31.31 17.85
C TYR A 453 -26.94 30.29 16.72
N VAL A 454 -28.00 30.22 15.90
CA VAL A 454 -27.98 29.73 14.52
C VAL A 454 -27.92 30.98 13.65
N PHE A 455 -27.01 31.04 12.68
CA PHE A 455 -27.13 31.99 11.57
C PHE A 455 -26.90 31.29 10.24
N ASN A 456 -27.99 31.23 9.49
CA ASN A 456 -28.05 30.99 8.05
C ASN A 456 -28.38 32.35 7.42
N ASN A 457 -27.77 32.68 6.28
CA ASN A 457 -28.38 33.43 5.16
C ASN A 457 -27.34 33.74 4.08
N GLY A 458 -27.57 33.24 2.87
CA GLY A 458 -26.98 33.75 1.64
C GLY A 458 -27.76 34.94 1.07
N MET A 459 -27.14 35.67 0.13
CA MET A 459 -27.65 36.00 -1.22
C MET A 459 -26.85 37.17 -1.87
N SER A 460 -26.18 36.83 -2.99
CA SER A 460 -26.03 37.52 -4.31
C SER A 460 -25.78 39.04 -4.49
N TYR A 461 -24.65 39.32 -5.20
CA TYR A 461 -24.39 40.22 -6.37
C TYR A 461 -24.84 41.70 -6.42
N GLU A 462 -23.90 42.68 -6.49
CA GLU A 462 -23.41 43.40 -7.71
C GLU A 462 -22.67 44.76 -7.42
N ILE A 463 -21.56 44.98 -8.16
CA ILE A 463 -20.97 46.24 -8.73
C ILE A 463 -20.46 47.40 -7.82
N GLY A 464 -19.13 47.65 -7.90
CA GLY A 464 -18.61 48.98 -8.30
C GLY A 464 -17.84 49.86 -7.29
N SER A 465 -16.55 50.09 -7.60
CA SER A 465 -15.74 51.31 -7.40
C SER A 465 -15.13 51.70 -6.03
N GLY A 466 -13.77 51.72 -6.01
CA GLY A 466 -12.98 52.82 -5.44
C GLY A 466 -12.51 52.72 -3.98
N GLY A 467 -11.26 52.30 -3.76
CA GLY A 467 -10.56 52.46 -2.46
C GLY A 467 -10.02 53.89 -2.22
N PRO A 468 -9.34 54.13 -1.08
CA PRO A 468 -8.00 54.71 -1.20
C PRO A 468 -6.92 54.11 -0.28
N HIS A 469 -5.73 54.11 -0.86
CA HIS A 469 -4.39 53.68 -0.47
C HIS A 469 -3.77 54.24 0.82
N LEU A 470 -2.86 53.46 1.41
CA LEU A 470 -1.58 53.95 1.97
C LEU A 470 -0.44 52.95 1.66
N PHE A 471 0.45 53.33 0.74
CA PHE A 471 1.85 52.87 0.62
C PHE A 471 2.71 54.13 0.39
N PRO A 472 4.00 54.18 0.77
CA PRO A 472 4.92 55.18 0.26
C PRO A 472 5.50 54.79 -1.12
N ARG A 473 5.72 55.79 -1.99
CA ARG A 473 6.32 55.69 -3.34
C ARG A 473 7.79 56.13 -3.35
N TYR A 474 8.61 55.53 -4.23
CA TYR A 474 9.43 56.16 -5.31
C TYR A 474 10.25 55.05 -6.04
N SER A 475 9.84 54.63 -7.26
CA SER A 475 10.49 54.76 -8.61
C SER A 475 11.92 54.21 -8.74
N GLU A 476 12.34 53.42 -9.75
CA GLU A 476 11.92 53.31 -11.16
C GLU A 476 12.56 52.05 -11.81
N ASN A 477 11.91 51.51 -12.85
CA ASN A 477 12.39 50.63 -13.95
C ASN A 477 12.57 49.10 -13.77
N LEU A 478 11.89 48.38 -14.70
CA LEU A 478 12.16 47.07 -15.35
C LEU A 478 11.32 45.84 -14.97
N LYS A 479 10.47 45.45 -15.95
CA LYS A 479 10.14 44.09 -16.47
C LYS A 479 9.47 43.04 -15.57
N ASN A 480 8.29 42.59 -16.05
CA ASN A 480 7.60 41.30 -15.91
C ASN A 480 8.17 40.26 -14.93
N THR A 481 7.38 39.83 -13.94
CA THR A 481 7.19 38.39 -13.60
C THR A 481 5.90 38.18 -12.79
N VAL A 482 5.12 37.16 -13.19
CA VAL A 482 3.99 36.57 -12.46
C VAL A 482 4.57 35.64 -11.38
N THR A 483 4.12 35.76 -10.13
CA THR A 483 4.60 34.95 -9.01
C THR A 483 3.92 33.58 -8.94
N THR A 484 4.70 32.55 -9.25
CA THR A 484 4.57 31.17 -8.78
C THR A 484 4.89 31.11 -7.27
N ARG A 485 4.16 30.30 -6.50
CA ARG A 485 4.52 29.95 -5.11
C ARG A 485 5.39 28.69 -5.14
N ASN A 486 6.64 28.83 -4.73
CA ASN A 486 7.61 27.75 -4.56
C ASN A 486 7.32 26.94 -3.29
N SER A 487 7.37 25.62 -3.43
CA SER A 487 7.71 24.67 -2.37
C SER A 487 9.16 24.22 -2.58
N ASP A 488 10.11 25.03 -2.12
CA ASP A 488 11.53 24.66 -2.03
C ASP A 488 11.85 24.39 -0.55
N TRP A 489 11.98 23.12 -0.18
CA TRP A 489 12.44 22.72 1.15
C TRP A 489 13.35 21.47 1.12
N TRP A 490 14.25 21.35 0.14
CA TRP A 490 15.34 20.35 0.21
C TRP A 490 16.63 20.85 -0.44
N ALA A 491 17.40 21.65 0.28
CA ALA A 491 18.85 21.82 0.07
C ALA A 491 19.47 22.59 1.24
N ARG A 492 20.05 21.85 2.19
CA ARG A 492 21.16 22.19 3.12
C ARG A 492 20.95 21.38 4.41
N HIS A 493 21.63 20.26 4.56
CA HIS A 493 22.83 20.08 5.39
C HIS A 493 23.39 18.69 5.15
#